data_AF-A0AA35VF26-F1
#
_entry.id   AF-A0AA35VF26-F1
#
_cell.length_a   1.000
_cell.length_b   1.000
_cell.length_c   1.000
_cell.angle_alpha   90.00
_cell.angle_beta   90.00
_cell.angle_gamma   90.00
#
_symmetry.space_group_name_H-M   'P 1'
#
loop_
_entity.id
_entity.type
_entity.pdbx_description
1 polymer ?
#
loop_
_entity_poly.entity_id
_entity_poly.type
_entity_poly.pdbx_seq_one_letter_code
_entity_poly.pdbx_strand_id
1 'polypeptide(L)'
;MDEYKDKFLKLYSILNDTSDIRHTLIISSLFSIILERFKKYAISTVDHFFASDFKGVNGQLVLIRGNNFKELIKKYGKLENGKHTCKDFRACTYFFLELGYMSQEDVDTINRYYDEKNNISHELYEIILDDKKKGVYIDDILTIYTIYKTVVRHWIKEVKATTGMIEPEDYENYDFDNAETIETIILWRMIESSLKGIPAWDIIHEAIEHSKDQQE
;
A
#
# COMPACT_ATOMS: atom_id res chain seq x y z
N MET A 1 40.27 -6.47 9.24
CA MET A 1 38.83 -6.30 8.99
C MET A 1 38.37 -7.03 7.75
N ASP A 2 39.20 -7.14 6.71
CA ASP A 2 38.81 -7.75 5.43
C ASP A 2 38.44 -9.25 5.51
N GLU A 3 38.95 -9.98 6.51
CA GLU A 3 38.57 -11.38 6.78
C GLU A 3 37.06 -11.56 7.08
N TYR A 4 36.38 -10.50 7.51
CA TYR A 4 34.94 -10.52 7.82
C TYR A 4 34.06 -9.99 6.68
N LYS A 5 34.67 -9.43 5.61
CA LYS A 5 33.95 -8.81 4.50
C LYS A 5 32.98 -9.79 3.83
N ASP A 6 33.44 -11.02 3.59
CA ASP A 6 32.63 -12.03 2.89
C ASP A 6 31.59 -12.72 3.81
N LYS A 7 31.68 -12.48 5.13
CA LYS A 7 30.83 -13.13 6.14
C LYS A 7 29.75 -12.21 6.73
N PHE A 8 30.01 -10.91 6.77
CA PHE A 8 29.15 -9.90 7.37
C PHE A 8 29.16 -8.63 6.50
N LEU A 9 28.63 -8.73 5.28
CA LEU A 9 28.66 -7.67 4.27
C LEU A 9 27.98 -6.39 4.78
N LYS A 10 26.77 -6.49 5.33
CA LYS A 10 26.06 -5.33 5.91
C LYS A 10 26.84 -4.68 7.03
N LEU A 11 27.32 -5.46 8.00
CA LEU A 11 28.08 -4.92 9.14
C LEU A 11 29.40 -4.27 8.67
N TYR A 12 30.12 -4.93 7.77
CA TYR A 12 31.32 -4.38 7.15
C TYR A 12 31.01 -3.10 6.36
N SER A 13 29.89 -3.06 5.63
CA SER A 13 29.51 -1.90 4.85
C SER A 13 29.18 -0.69 5.73
N ILE A 14 28.59 -0.92 6.91
CA ILE A 14 28.30 0.13 7.90
C ILE A 14 29.60 0.64 8.54
N LEU A 15 30.50 -0.26 8.94
CA LEU A 15 31.77 0.12 9.58
C LEU A 15 32.72 0.86 8.63
N ASN A 16 32.52 0.73 7.32
CA ASN A 16 33.30 1.41 6.29
C ASN A 16 32.52 2.51 5.56
N ASP A 17 31.37 2.95 6.09
CA ASP A 17 30.52 4.02 5.53
C ASP A 17 30.12 3.80 4.04
N THR A 18 30.00 2.55 3.62
CA THR A 18 29.56 2.17 2.27
C THR A 18 28.09 1.75 2.20
N SER A 19 27.45 1.49 3.35
CA SER A 19 26.01 1.29 3.46
C SER A 19 25.30 2.59 3.83
N ASP A 20 24.30 2.98 3.06
CA ASP A 20 23.40 4.06 3.46
C ASP A 20 22.24 3.48 4.29
N ILE A 21 22.46 3.39 5.61
CA ILE A 21 21.42 2.99 6.59
C ILE A 21 20.18 3.88 6.44
N ARG A 22 20.37 5.16 6.13
CA ARG A 22 19.29 6.12 5.94
C ARG A 22 18.40 5.69 4.76
N HIS A 23 18.94 5.15 3.66
CA HIS A 23 18.12 4.59 2.58
C HIS A 23 17.22 3.45 3.08
N THR A 24 17.76 2.49 3.83
CA THR A 24 16.98 1.37 4.39
C THR A 24 15.86 1.87 5.32
N LEU A 25 16.16 2.87 6.15
CA LEU A 25 15.16 3.49 7.03
C LEU A 25 14.06 4.22 6.26
N ILE A 26 14.43 5.00 5.24
CA ILE A 26 13.49 5.70 4.35
C ILE A 26 12.57 4.70 3.66
N ILE A 27 13.13 3.67 3.03
CA ILE A 27 12.36 2.66 2.27
C ILE A 27 11.40 1.92 3.19
N SER A 28 11.88 1.44 4.34
CA SER A 28 11.06 0.72 5.32
C SER A 28 9.92 1.60 5.89
N SER A 29 10.19 2.89 6.07
CA SER A 29 9.20 3.86 6.55
C SER A 29 8.12 4.13 5.49
N LEU A 30 8.52 4.37 4.24
CA LEU A 30 7.58 4.59 3.13
C LEU A 30 6.67 3.38 2.93
N PHE A 31 7.23 2.17 2.90
CA PHE A 31 6.45 0.94 2.83
C PHE A 31 5.39 0.85 3.93
N SER A 32 5.80 1.10 5.17
CA SER A 32 4.90 1.06 6.33
C SER A 32 3.80 2.11 6.24
N ILE A 33 4.13 3.33 5.79
CA ILE A 33 3.18 4.43 5.62
C ILE A 33 2.15 4.08 4.55
N ILE A 34 2.59 3.70 3.35
CA ILE A 34 1.69 3.45 2.21
C ILE A 34 0.77 2.26 2.52
N LEU A 35 1.32 1.18 3.08
CA LEU A 35 0.52 0.02 3.43
C LEU A 35 -0.53 0.33 4.52
N GLU A 36 -0.16 1.13 5.51
CA GLU A 36 -1.10 1.56 6.56
C GLU A 36 -2.18 2.49 6.01
N ARG A 37 -1.83 3.37 5.05
CA ARG A 37 -2.80 4.22 4.35
C ARG A 37 -3.77 3.40 3.51
N PHE A 38 -3.25 2.47 2.71
CA PHE A 38 -4.08 1.58 1.90
C PHE A 38 -5.03 0.76 2.79
N LYS A 39 -4.53 0.21 3.91
CA LYS A 39 -5.37 -0.48 4.89
C LYS A 39 -6.52 0.38 5.38
N LYS A 40 -6.22 1.60 5.84
CA LYS A 40 -7.24 2.53 6.36
C LYS A 40 -8.27 2.87 5.30
N TYR A 41 -7.82 3.15 4.08
CA TYR A 41 -8.70 3.42 2.95
C TYR A 41 -9.60 2.23 2.64
N ALA A 42 -9.04 1.03 2.50
CA ALA A 42 -9.77 -0.18 2.17
C ALA A 42 -10.86 -0.46 3.20
N ILE A 43 -10.51 -0.48 4.49
CA ILE A 43 -11.46 -0.74 5.57
C ILE A 43 -12.54 0.33 5.59
N SER A 44 -12.16 1.61 5.58
CA SER A 44 -13.15 2.70 5.64
C SER A 44 -14.10 2.65 4.43
N THR A 45 -13.57 2.41 3.24
CA THR A 45 -14.34 2.35 2.00
C THR A 45 -15.38 1.23 2.03
N VAL A 46 -14.97 0.02 2.40
CA VAL A 46 -15.87 -1.15 2.46
C VAL A 46 -16.86 -1.03 3.64
N ASP A 47 -16.43 -0.50 4.78
CA ASP A 47 -17.32 -0.28 5.93
C ASP A 47 -18.39 0.75 5.60
N HIS A 48 -18.03 1.83 4.90
CA HIS A 48 -18.98 2.85 4.44
C HIS A 48 -19.95 2.28 3.40
N PHE A 49 -19.46 1.48 2.46
CA PHE A 49 -20.28 0.86 1.43
C PHE A 49 -21.37 -0.05 2.01
N PHE A 50 -21.03 -0.81 3.05
CA PHE A 50 -21.98 -1.69 3.74
C PHE A 50 -22.65 -1.05 4.96
N ALA A 51 -22.47 0.25 5.20
CA ALA A 51 -23.07 0.89 6.36
C ALA A 51 -24.59 0.83 6.28
N SER A 52 -25.23 0.45 7.39
CA SER A 52 -26.69 0.30 7.44
C SER A 52 -27.40 1.52 8.01
N ASP A 53 -26.69 2.33 8.81
CA ASP A 53 -27.25 3.49 9.50
C ASP A 53 -26.12 4.39 10.05
N PHE A 54 -26.49 5.51 10.66
CA PHE A 54 -25.61 6.43 11.38
C PHE A 54 -25.99 6.48 12.86
N LYS A 55 -25.00 6.65 13.73
CA LYS A 55 -25.19 6.83 15.16
C LYS A 55 -24.39 8.03 15.66
N GLY A 56 -25.03 8.90 16.44
CA GLY A 56 -24.31 9.91 17.22
C GLY A 56 -23.55 9.28 18.39
N VAL A 57 -22.23 9.42 18.42
CA VAL A 57 -21.36 9.01 19.53
C VAL A 57 -20.47 10.19 19.90
N ASN A 58 -20.57 10.69 21.14
CA ASN A 58 -19.79 11.84 21.64
C ASN A 58 -19.85 13.09 20.73
N GLY A 59 -21.02 13.40 20.18
CA GLY A 59 -21.21 14.54 19.28
C GLY A 59 -20.67 14.33 17.85
N GLN A 60 -20.17 13.13 17.53
CA GLN A 60 -19.74 12.75 16.19
C GLN A 60 -20.72 11.78 15.55
N LEU A 61 -20.99 11.96 14.27
CA LEU A 61 -21.75 11.02 13.46
C LEU A 61 -20.83 9.85 13.08
N VAL A 62 -21.14 8.65 13.56
CA VAL A 62 -20.37 7.43 13.29
C VAL A 62 -21.25 6.47 12.49
N LEU A 63 -20.69 5.83 11.48
CA LEU A 63 -21.39 4.82 10.68
C LEU A 63 -21.57 3.53 11.48
N ILE A 64 -22.77 2.94 11.40
CA ILE A 64 -23.03 1.61 11.93
C ILE A 64 -22.66 0.59 10.87
N ARG A 65 -21.62 -0.20 11.15
CA ARG A 65 -21.18 -1.32 10.31
C ARG A 65 -22.34 -2.28 10.05
N GLY A 66 -22.72 -2.43 8.78
CA GLY A 66 -23.78 -3.34 8.38
C GLY A 66 -23.40 -4.81 8.46
N ASN A 67 -24.41 -5.67 8.39
CA ASN A 67 -24.22 -7.11 8.54
C ASN A 67 -23.44 -7.74 7.38
N ASN A 68 -23.57 -7.21 6.17
CA ASN A 68 -22.84 -7.70 5.00
C ASN A 68 -21.32 -7.65 5.19
N PHE A 69 -20.79 -6.56 5.76
CA PHE A 69 -19.36 -6.50 6.04
C PHE A 69 -18.94 -7.48 7.15
N LYS A 70 -19.78 -7.72 8.15
CA LYS A 70 -19.51 -8.74 9.18
C LYS A 70 -19.46 -10.15 8.57
N GLU A 71 -20.35 -10.47 7.64
CA GLU A 71 -20.32 -11.76 6.92
C GLU A 71 -19.09 -11.89 6.02
N LEU A 72 -18.70 -10.81 5.34
CA LEU A 72 -17.45 -10.76 4.57
C LEU A 72 -16.23 -11.06 5.46
N ILE A 73 -16.16 -10.47 6.66
CA ILE A 73 -15.09 -10.75 7.63
C ILE A 73 -15.14 -12.20 8.13
N LYS A 74 -16.32 -12.78 8.32
CA LYS A 74 -16.44 -14.21 8.68
C LYS A 74 -15.95 -15.12 7.56
N LYS A 75 -16.30 -14.81 6.32
CA LYS A 75 -15.93 -15.58 5.13
C LYS A 75 -14.43 -15.53 4.86
N TYR A 76 -13.85 -14.32 4.87
CA TYR A 76 -12.49 -14.09 4.38
C TYR A 76 -11.46 -13.78 5.48
N GLY A 77 -11.89 -13.35 6.66
CA GLY A 77 -10.98 -12.93 7.73
C GLY A 77 -10.13 -14.06 8.32
N LYS A 78 -10.52 -15.33 8.15
CA LYS A 78 -9.85 -16.51 8.75
C LYS A 78 -9.23 -17.48 7.73
N LEU A 79 -9.01 -17.06 6.48
CA LEU A 79 -8.69 -18.01 5.41
C LEU A 79 -7.41 -18.86 5.58
N GLU A 80 -6.49 -18.53 6.49
CA GLU A 80 -5.42 -19.44 6.93
C GLU A 80 -5.02 -19.18 8.38
N ASN A 81 -4.53 -20.23 9.08
CA ASN A 81 -3.94 -20.21 10.42
C ASN A 81 -2.58 -19.46 10.48
N GLY A 82 -2.35 -18.50 9.58
CA GLY A 82 -1.25 -17.54 9.63
C GLY A 82 -1.66 -16.32 10.46
N LYS A 83 -0.69 -15.71 11.14
CA LYS A 83 -0.83 -14.61 12.12
C LYS A 83 -1.30 -13.28 11.52
N HIS A 84 -2.34 -13.27 10.70
CA HIS A 84 -2.89 -12.04 10.17
C HIS A 84 -3.69 -11.31 11.26
N THR A 85 -3.07 -10.27 11.80
CA THR A 85 -3.62 -9.48 12.92
C THR A 85 -4.79 -8.57 12.52
N CYS A 86 -5.08 -8.40 11.21
CA CYS A 86 -6.21 -7.57 10.75
C CYS A 86 -7.13 -8.31 9.78
N LYS A 87 -8.14 -8.99 10.36
CA LYS A 87 -9.18 -9.72 9.62
C LYS A 87 -9.99 -8.82 8.70
N ASP A 88 -10.21 -7.58 9.12
CA ASP A 88 -10.97 -6.57 8.39
C ASP A 88 -10.28 -6.21 7.08
N PHE A 89 -8.97 -5.93 7.12
CA PHE A 89 -8.22 -5.57 5.92
C PHE A 89 -8.19 -6.70 4.90
N ARG A 90 -7.92 -7.92 5.36
CA ARG A 90 -7.97 -9.11 4.51
C ARG A 90 -9.35 -9.29 3.87
N ALA A 91 -10.41 -9.12 4.64
CA ALA A 91 -11.75 -9.23 4.08
C ALA A 91 -11.96 -8.19 2.96
N CYS A 92 -11.46 -6.96 3.15
CA CYS A 92 -11.52 -5.92 2.11
C CYS A 92 -10.72 -6.28 0.85
N THR A 93 -9.53 -6.88 0.95
CA THR A 93 -8.75 -7.28 -0.24
C THR A 93 -9.49 -8.34 -1.05
N TYR A 94 -10.11 -9.31 -0.38
CA TYR A 94 -10.97 -10.31 -1.05
C TYR A 94 -12.25 -9.71 -1.63
N PHE A 95 -12.83 -8.69 -1.00
CA PHE A 95 -13.97 -7.96 -1.58
C PHE A 95 -13.58 -7.25 -2.87
N PHE A 96 -12.43 -6.57 -2.89
CA PHE A 96 -11.93 -5.94 -4.11
C PHE A 96 -11.58 -6.95 -5.20
N LEU A 97 -11.11 -8.14 -4.84
CA LEU A 97 -10.95 -9.26 -5.78
C LEU A 97 -12.28 -9.72 -6.36
N GLU A 98 -13.33 -9.89 -5.54
CA GLU A 98 -14.67 -10.28 -6.02
C GLU A 98 -15.26 -9.24 -6.99
N LEU A 99 -14.91 -7.96 -6.83
CA LEU A 99 -15.29 -6.88 -7.74
C LEU A 99 -14.38 -6.75 -8.97
N GLY A 100 -13.28 -7.49 -9.04
CA GLY A 100 -12.30 -7.41 -10.14
C GLY A 100 -11.37 -6.19 -10.07
N TYR A 101 -11.27 -5.52 -8.91
CA TYR A 101 -10.39 -4.34 -8.72
C TYR A 101 -8.96 -4.74 -8.35
N MET A 102 -8.78 -6.01 -7.99
CA MET A 102 -7.51 -6.64 -7.67
C MET A 102 -7.47 -8.02 -8.33
N SER A 103 -6.30 -8.44 -8.76
CA SER A 103 -6.03 -9.84 -9.12
C SER A 103 -5.75 -10.69 -7.87
N GLN A 104 -5.75 -12.01 -8.02
CA GLN A 104 -5.35 -12.91 -6.91
C GLN A 104 -3.89 -12.65 -6.48
N GLU A 105 -3.00 -12.35 -7.44
CA GLU A 105 -1.61 -12.00 -7.17
C GLU A 105 -1.48 -10.73 -6.33
N ASP A 106 -2.31 -9.72 -6.60
CA ASP A 106 -2.35 -8.48 -5.80
C ASP A 106 -2.80 -8.77 -4.36
N VAL A 107 -3.83 -9.61 -4.19
CA VAL A 107 -4.35 -10.01 -2.88
C VAL A 107 -3.27 -10.74 -2.08
N ASP A 108 -2.61 -11.72 -2.69
CA ASP A 108 -1.57 -12.51 -2.06
C ASP A 108 -0.37 -11.64 -1.67
N THR A 109 0.04 -10.74 -2.58
CA THR A 109 1.13 -9.79 -2.37
C THR A 109 0.84 -8.83 -1.21
N ILE A 110 -0.33 -8.20 -1.19
CA ILE A 110 -0.71 -7.25 -0.12
C ILE A 110 -0.87 -7.95 1.23
N ASN A 111 -1.45 -9.15 1.25
CA ASN A 111 -1.59 -9.92 2.47
C ASN A 111 -0.20 -10.34 3.02
N ARG A 112 0.73 -10.75 2.15
CA ARG A 112 2.12 -11.01 2.52
C ARG A 112 2.80 -9.76 3.08
N TYR A 113 2.69 -8.62 2.40
CA TYR A 113 3.27 -7.36 2.87
C TYR A 113 2.72 -6.91 4.22
N TYR A 114 1.43 -7.16 4.50
CA TYR A 114 0.84 -6.83 5.78
C TYR A 114 1.45 -7.64 6.94
N ASP A 115 1.73 -8.91 6.69
CA ASP A 115 2.42 -9.76 7.67
C ASP A 115 3.89 -9.36 7.82
N GLU A 116 4.56 -9.09 6.70
CA GLU A 116 5.94 -8.62 6.68
C GLU A 116 6.10 -7.27 7.39
N LYS A 117 5.15 -6.33 7.28
CA LYS A 117 5.20 -5.03 7.96
C LYS A 117 5.39 -5.17 9.47
N ASN A 118 4.71 -6.15 10.10
CA ASN A 118 4.89 -6.40 11.53
C ASN A 118 6.32 -6.86 11.82
N ASN A 119 6.87 -7.73 10.97
CA ASN A 119 8.26 -8.18 11.10
C ASN A 119 9.24 -7.03 10.87
N ILE A 120 9.07 -6.23 9.82
CA ILE A 120 9.92 -5.06 9.50
C ILE A 120 9.94 -4.07 10.65
N SER A 121 8.80 -3.80 11.27
CA SER A 121 8.69 -2.87 12.40
C SER A 121 9.42 -3.39 13.65
N HIS A 122 9.48 -4.71 13.86
CA HIS A 122 10.11 -5.34 15.02
C HIS A 122 11.57 -5.74 14.79
N GLU A 123 11.97 -6.03 13.55
CA GLU A 123 13.27 -6.58 13.17
C GLU A 123 14.14 -5.58 12.41
N LEU A 124 13.78 -4.29 12.39
CA LEU A 124 14.50 -3.25 11.61
C LEU A 124 16.02 -3.24 11.89
N TYR A 125 16.41 -3.46 13.15
CA TYR A 125 17.82 -3.60 13.54
C TYR A 125 18.51 -4.79 12.85
N GLU A 126 17.84 -5.94 12.82
CA GLU A 126 18.35 -7.14 12.14
C GLU A 126 18.35 -6.96 10.63
N ILE A 127 17.35 -6.28 10.06
CA ILE A 127 17.32 -5.96 8.62
C ILE A 127 18.52 -5.10 8.22
N ILE A 128 18.95 -4.17 9.08
CA ILE A 128 20.10 -3.31 8.82
C ILE A 128 21.43 -4.07 8.95
N LEU A 129 21.53 -5.05 9.86
CA LEU A 129 22.82 -5.63 10.27
C LEU A 129 23.05 -7.07 9.83
N ASP A 130 21.99 -7.85 9.61
CA ASP A 130 22.06 -9.27 9.25
C ASP A 130 21.83 -9.47 7.75
N ASP A 131 22.83 -10.02 7.07
CA ASP A 131 22.77 -10.33 5.63
C ASP A 131 21.70 -11.38 5.30
N LYS A 132 21.28 -12.20 6.28
CA LYS A 132 20.25 -13.22 6.09
C LYS A 132 18.84 -12.65 6.12
N LYS A 133 18.65 -11.45 6.67
CA LYS A 133 17.35 -10.78 6.74
C LYS A 133 17.14 -9.93 5.49
N LYS A 134 16.15 -10.31 4.69
CA LYS A 134 15.69 -9.48 3.56
C LYS A 134 14.87 -8.31 4.12
N GLY A 135 15.16 -7.13 3.61
CA GLY A 135 14.40 -5.93 3.90
C GLY A 135 13.33 -5.66 2.85
N VAL A 136 12.86 -4.42 2.84
CA VAL A 136 11.97 -3.89 1.81
C VAL A 136 12.79 -3.17 0.75
N TYR A 137 12.31 -3.19 -0.48
CA TYR A 137 12.90 -2.52 -1.64
C TYR A 137 11.96 -1.46 -2.23
N ILE A 138 12.50 -0.62 -3.11
CA ILE A 138 11.72 0.42 -3.81
C ILE A 138 10.57 -0.21 -4.61
N ASP A 139 10.79 -1.37 -5.23
CA ASP A 139 9.76 -2.06 -6.01
C ASP A 139 8.56 -2.47 -5.14
N ASP A 140 8.77 -2.84 -3.87
CA ASP A 140 7.68 -3.15 -2.96
C ASP A 140 6.81 -1.91 -2.67
N ILE A 141 7.45 -0.74 -2.49
CA ILE A 141 6.76 0.55 -2.32
C ILE A 141 5.90 0.87 -3.54
N LEU A 142 6.48 0.74 -4.74
CA LEU A 142 5.80 1.02 -5.99
C LEU A 142 4.67 0.03 -6.28
N THR A 143 4.86 -1.23 -5.93
CA THR A 143 3.83 -2.28 -6.04
C THR A 143 2.62 -1.95 -5.17
N ILE A 144 2.83 -1.66 -3.88
CA ILE A 144 1.72 -1.30 -2.97
C ILE A 144 1.02 -0.03 -3.46
N TYR A 145 1.78 0.98 -3.86
CA TYR A 145 1.20 2.24 -4.36
C TYR A 145 0.35 2.01 -5.61
N THR A 146 0.83 1.22 -6.56
CA THR A 146 0.12 0.90 -7.82
C THR A 146 -1.17 0.14 -7.55
N ILE A 147 -1.13 -0.89 -6.69
CA ILE A 147 -2.33 -1.64 -6.29
C ILE A 147 -3.33 -0.71 -5.60
N TYR A 148 -2.87 0.12 -4.66
CA TYR A 148 -3.73 1.07 -3.98
C TYR A 148 -4.39 2.04 -4.96
N LYS A 149 -3.61 2.62 -5.89
CA LYS A 149 -4.13 3.54 -6.91
C LYS A 149 -5.17 2.86 -7.82
N THR A 150 -4.94 1.60 -8.20
CA THR A 150 -5.86 0.81 -9.02
C THR A 150 -7.20 0.63 -8.31
N VAL A 151 -7.19 0.21 -7.05
CA VAL A 151 -8.41 0.08 -6.24
C VAL A 151 -9.15 1.43 -6.12
N VAL A 152 -8.42 2.53 -5.91
CA VAL A 152 -9.01 3.88 -5.83
C VAL A 152 -9.70 4.26 -7.14
N ARG A 153 -9.07 4.01 -8.30
CA ARG A 153 -9.60 4.34 -9.63
C ARG A 153 -10.87 3.56 -9.92
N HIS A 154 -10.85 2.25 -9.72
CA HIS A 154 -12.06 1.43 -9.86
C HIS A 154 -13.18 1.89 -8.94
N TRP A 155 -12.86 2.19 -7.67
CA TRP A 155 -13.86 2.70 -6.73
C TRP A 155 -14.45 4.04 -7.14
N ILE A 156 -13.64 4.96 -7.68
CA ILE A 156 -14.13 6.24 -8.21
C ILE A 156 -15.08 5.99 -9.38
N LYS A 157 -14.66 5.16 -10.34
CA LYS A 157 -15.40 4.88 -11.57
C LYS A 157 -16.76 4.20 -11.34
N GLU A 158 -16.77 3.18 -10.50
CA GLU A 158 -17.92 2.27 -10.39
C GLU A 158 -18.84 2.59 -9.22
N VAL A 159 -18.34 3.32 -8.21
CA VAL A 159 -19.14 3.67 -7.04
C VAL A 159 -19.32 5.18 -6.94
N LYS A 160 -18.24 5.95 -6.82
CA LYS A 160 -18.39 7.40 -6.53
C LYS A 160 -19.05 8.14 -7.67
N ALA A 161 -18.60 7.94 -8.90
CA ALA A 161 -19.15 8.60 -10.08
C ALA A 161 -20.64 8.28 -10.26
N THR A 162 -21.05 7.03 -10.06
CA THR A 162 -22.46 6.62 -10.16
C THR A 162 -23.33 7.10 -8.98
N THR A 163 -22.71 7.49 -7.87
CA THR A 163 -23.40 8.03 -6.68
C THR A 163 -23.36 9.55 -6.57
N GLY A 164 -22.97 10.26 -7.64
CA GLY A 164 -23.06 11.72 -7.73
C GLY A 164 -21.76 12.47 -7.48
N MET A 165 -20.59 11.83 -7.63
CA MET A 165 -19.31 12.56 -7.67
C MET A 165 -19.13 13.33 -8.99
N ILE A 166 -19.77 12.87 -10.07
CA ILE A 166 -19.67 13.43 -11.41
C ILE A 166 -21.11 13.54 -11.95
N GLU A 167 -21.41 14.60 -12.69
CA GLU A 167 -22.69 14.72 -13.38
C GLU A 167 -22.82 13.63 -14.45
N PRO A 168 -24.02 13.06 -14.69
CA PRO A 168 -24.19 11.97 -15.64
C PRO A 168 -23.67 12.28 -17.06
N GLU A 169 -23.77 13.54 -17.46
CA GLU A 169 -23.35 14.06 -18.77
C GLU A 169 -21.83 14.06 -18.96
N ASP A 170 -21.08 14.15 -17.86
CA ASP A 170 -19.62 14.19 -17.86
C ASP A 170 -18.99 12.81 -17.68
N TYR A 171 -19.78 11.78 -17.37
CA TYR A 171 -19.28 10.43 -17.04
C TYR A 171 -18.43 9.83 -18.16
N GLU A 172 -18.91 9.87 -19.41
CA GLU A 172 -18.18 9.28 -20.56
C GLU A 172 -16.90 10.06 -20.91
N ASN A 173 -16.83 11.33 -20.54
CA ASN A 173 -15.69 12.21 -20.83
C ASN A 173 -14.69 12.28 -19.66
N TYR A 174 -14.97 11.64 -18.53
CA TYR A 174 -14.09 11.66 -17.38
C TYR A 174 -12.94 10.66 -17.53
N ASP A 175 -11.73 11.14 -17.32
CA ASP A 175 -10.52 10.32 -17.35
C ASP A 175 -10.37 9.50 -16.06
N PHE A 176 -11.07 8.36 -16.04
CA PHE A 176 -10.98 7.41 -14.93
C PHE A 176 -9.61 6.73 -14.83
N ASP A 177 -8.90 6.62 -15.95
CA ASP A 177 -7.59 5.98 -15.99
C ASP A 177 -6.53 6.83 -15.29
N ASN A 178 -6.73 8.15 -15.23
CA ASN A 178 -5.91 9.08 -14.45
C ASN A 178 -6.58 9.62 -13.18
N ALA A 179 -7.72 9.05 -12.76
CA ALA A 179 -8.39 9.47 -11.54
C ALA A 179 -7.49 9.29 -10.30
N GLU A 180 -7.46 10.32 -9.45
CA GLU A 180 -6.65 10.35 -8.23
C GLU A 180 -7.43 11.00 -7.07
N THR A 181 -7.03 10.66 -5.85
CA THR A 181 -7.45 11.39 -4.65
C THR A 181 -6.29 12.26 -4.16
N ILE A 182 -6.61 13.27 -3.34
CA ILE A 182 -5.59 14.08 -2.66
C ILE A 182 -4.60 13.19 -1.90
N GLU A 183 -5.07 12.10 -1.30
CA GLU A 183 -4.21 11.16 -0.58
C GLU A 183 -3.22 10.44 -1.51
N THR A 184 -3.67 9.93 -2.66
CA THR A 184 -2.78 9.24 -3.62
C THR A 184 -1.76 10.20 -4.25
N ILE A 185 -2.13 11.47 -4.44
CA ILE A 185 -1.22 12.53 -4.90
C ILE A 185 -0.15 12.81 -3.84
N ILE A 186 -0.56 13.02 -2.58
CA ILE A 186 0.39 13.28 -1.49
C ILE A 186 1.33 12.10 -1.28
N LEU A 187 0.82 10.86 -1.31
CA LEU A 187 1.65 9.67 -1.19
C LEU A 187 2.70 9.58 -2.30
N TRP A 188 2.33 9.89 -3.54
CA TRP A 188 3.30 9.93 -4.65
C TRP A 188 4.38 10.98 -4.42
N ARG A 189 4.00 12.21 -4.02
CA ARG A 189 4.96 13.26 -3.67
C ARG A 189 5.87 12.88 -2.52
N MET A 190 5.37 12.13 -1.53
CA MET A 190 6.19 11.59 -0.46
C MET A 190 7.21 10.57 -0.97
N ILE A 191 6.81 9.67 -1.89
CA ILE A 191 7.71 8.71 -2.52
C ILE A 191 8.81 9.47 -3.29
N GLU A 192 8.44 10.35 -4.21
CA GLU A 192 9.39 11.15 -5.02
C GLU A 192 10.37 11.93 -4.14
N SER A 193 9.85 12.65 -3.15
CA SER A 193 10.68 13.51 -2.30
C SER A 193 11.60 12.71 -1.38
N SER A 194 11.16 11.55 -0.89
CA SER A 194 11.93 10.78 0.09
C SER A 194 12.99 9.91 -0.56
N LEU A 195 12.73 9.41 -1.78
CA LEU A 195 13.67 8.56 -2.53
C LEU A 195 14.66 9.35 -3.39
N LYS A 196 14.51 10.68 -3.48
CA LYS A 196 15.41 11.55 -4.25
C LYS A 196 16.87 11.37 -3.83
N GLY A 197 17.75 11.10 -4.80
CA GLY A 197 19.18 10.91 -4.57
C GLY A 197 19.55 9.50 -4.07
N ILE A 198 18.59 8.57 -4.03
CA ILE A 198 18.87 7.15 -3.91
C ILE A 198 19.18 6.63 -5.32
N PRO A 199 20.37 6.08 -5.62
CA PRO A 199 20.75 5.73 -7.00
C PRO A 199 19.77 4.80 -7.71
N ALA A 200 19.18 3.84 -6.99
CA ALA A 200 18.16 2.94 -7.53
C ALA A 200 16.87 3.68 -7.92
N TRP A 201 16.48 4.71 -7.16
CA TRP A 201 15.33 5.55 -7.49
C TRP A 201 15.60 6.40 -8.72
N ASP A 202 16.78 6.99 -8.84
CA ASP A 202 17.10 7.87 -9.97
C ASP A 202 16.98 7.11 -11.31
N ILE A 203 17.43 5.85 -11.36
CA ILE A 203 17.27 4.96 -12.52
C ILE A 203 15.79 4.67 -12.83
N ILE A 204 15.01 4.33 -11.79
CA ILE A 204 13.59 4.01 -11.94
C ILE A 204 12.80 5.25 -12.39
N HIS A 205 13.10 6.41 -11.80
CA HIS A 205 12.45 7.66 -12.11
C HIS A 205 12.70 8.09 -13.56
N GLU A 206 13.95 7.98 -14.03
CA GLU A 206 14.30 8.24 -15.42
C GLU A 206 13.50 7.34 -16.37
N ALA A 207 13.37 6.04 -16.07
CA ALA A 207 12.56 5.11 -16.87
C ALA A 207 11.07 5.49 -16.86
N ILE A 208 10.53 5.93 -15.72
CA ILE A 208 9.14 6.39 -15.61
C ILE A 208 8.92 7.65 -16.46
N GLU A 209 9.82 8.63 -16.41
CA GLU A 209 9.71 9.86 -17.22
C GLU A 209 9.78 9.55 -18.72
N HIS A 210 10.74 8.72 -19.15
CA HIS A 210 10.86 8.32 -20.56
C HIS A 210 9.63 7.55 -21.07
N SER A 211 8.92 6.82 -20.20
CA SER A 211 7.69 6.12 -20.59
C SER A 211 6.50 7.05 -20.82
N LYS A 212 6.49 8.22 -20.16
CA LYS A 212 5.44 9.24 -20.33
C LYS A 212 5.63 10.02 -21.63
N ASP A 213 6.88 10.35 -21.97
CA ASP A 213 7.23 11.08 -23.19
C ASP A 213 6.96 10.26 -24.48
N GLN A 214 6.76 8.95 -24.37
CA GLN A 214 6.40 8.07 -25.49
C GLN A 214 4.88 7.88 -25.67
N GLN A 215 4.08 8.41 -24.75
CA GLN A 215 2.62 8.34 -24.78
C GLN A 215 1.94 9.68 -25.18
N GLU A 216 2.72 10.75 -25.32
CA GLU A 216 2.33 12.04 -25.92
C GLU A 216 2.70 12.11 -27.42
#